data_AF-A0A7J3M793-F1
#
_entry.id   AF-A0A7J3M793-F1
#
_cell.length_a   1.000
_cell.length_b   1.000
_cell.length_c   1.000
_cell.angle_alpha   90.00
_cell.angle_beta   90.00
_cell.angle_gamma   90.00
#
_symmetry.space_group_name_H-M   'P 1'
#
loop_
_entity.id
_entity.type
_entity.pdbx_description
1 polymer ?
#
loop_
_entity_poly.entity_id
_entity_poly.type
_entity_poly.pdbx_seq_one_letter_code
_entity_poly.pdbx_strand_id
1 'polypeptide(L)' 'MMISEEDLKIIVNEYANKNRDLIIERGLGALGALMGIIMKDLRGRVKPEVVNRMLKEKIIEISRKG' A
#
# COMPACT_ATOMS: atom_id res chain seq x y z
N MET A 1 7.23 -0.54 -19.09
CA MET A 1 8.38 -0.21 -18.21
C MET A 1 8.04 -0.67 -16.81
N MET A 2 8.95 -1.39 -16.14
CA MET A 2 8.77 -1.76 -14.73
C MET A 2 9.10 -0.56 -13.84
N ILE A 3 8.36 -0.42 -12.75
CA ILE A 3 8.59 0.61 -11.72
C ILE A 3 9.71 0.13 -10.79
N SER A 4 10.59 1.03 -10.38
CA SER A 4 11.65 0.73 -9.41
C SER A 4 11.07 0.45 -8.02
N GLU A 5 11.86 -0.17 -7.14
CA GLU A 5 11.42 -0.43 -5.76
C GLU A 5 11.26 0.89 -4.97
N GLU A 6 12.15 1.87 -5.20
CA GLU A 6 12.06 3.22 -4.64
C GLU A 6 10.79 3.96 -5.07
N ASP A 7 10.50 4.00 -6.38
CA ASP A 7 9.29 4.66 -6.89
C ASP A 7 8.03 3.99 -6.37
N LEU A 8 8.02 2.65 -6.32
CA LEU A 8 6.93 1.89 -5.75
C LEU A 8 6.71 2.23 -4.28
N LYS A 9 7.78 2.39 -3.50
CA LYS A 9 7.70 2.78 -2.08
C LYS A 9 7.07 4.17 -1.92
N ILE A 10 7.41 5.13 -2.78
CA ILE A 10 6.79 6.47 -2.78
C ILE A 10 5.29 6.33 -3.06
N ILE A 11 4.92 5.61 -4.11
CA ILE A 11 3.53 5.41 -4.50
C ILE A 11 2.72 4.73 -3.39
N VAL A 12 3.23 3.64 -2.80
CA VAL A 12 2.57 2.94 -1.68
C VAL A 12 2.35 3.87 -0.49
N ASN A 13 3.35 4.70 -0.14
CA ASN A 13 3.21 5.68 0.93
C ASN A 13 2.12 6.70 0.63
N GLU A 14 2.01 7.18 -0.61
CA GLU A 14 0.94 8.12 -1.00
C GLU A 14 -0.46 7.50 -0.87
N TYR A 15 -0.67 6.28 -1.37
CA TYR A 15 -1.97 5.60 -1.23
C TYR A 15 -2.29 5.32 0.24
N ALA A 16 -1.32 4.89 1.03
CA ALA A 16 -1.53 4.64 2.46
C ALA A 16 -1.90 5.93 3.22
N ASN A 17 -1.21 7.04 2.94
CA ASN A 17 -1.50 8.33 3.58
C ASN A 17 -2.86 8.90 3.15
N LYS A 18 -3.23 8.78 1.87
CA LYS A 18 -4.56 9.21 1.36
C LYS A 18 -5.71 8.42 1.97
N ASN A 19 -5.44 7.21 2.46
CA ASN A 19 -6.43 6.32 3.07
C ASN A 19 -6.13 6.08 4.56
N ARG A 20 -5.45 7.03 5.22
CA ARG A 20 -5.00 6.87 6.61
C ARG A 20 -6.15 6.55 7.56
N ASP A 21 -7.30 7.20 7.40
CA ASP A 21 -8.46 6.98 8.27
C ASP A 21 -8.99 5.54 8.15
N LEU A 22 -9.06 4.99 6.94
CA LEU A 22 -9.40 3.60 6.69
C LEU A 22 -8.40 2.64 7.37
N ILE A 23 -7.11 2.98 7.35
CA ILE A 23 -6.05 2.19 7.99
C ILE A 23 -6.16 2.25 9.52
N ILE A 24 -6.51 3.41 10.08
CA ILE A 24 -6.71 3.56 11.53
C ILE A 24 -7.94 2.77 11.99
N GLU A 25 -9.05 2.85 11.24
CA GLU A 25 -10.29 2.15 11.56
C GLU A 25 -10.14 0.62 11.46
N ARG A 26 -9.44 0.13 10.42
CA ARG A 26 -9.46 -1.31 10.07
C ARG A 26 -8.14 -2.03 10.22
N GLY A 27 -7.03 -1.33 10.42
CA GLY A 27 -5.68 -1.90 10.47
C GLY A 27 -5.38 -2.78 9.26
N LEU A 28 -4.93 -4.01 9.51
CA LEU A 28 -4.67 -5.01 8.46
C LEU A 28 -5.91 -5.36 7.62
N GLY A 29 -7.12 -5.12 8.12
CA GLY A 29 -8.36 -5.26 7.34
C GLY A 29 -8.44 -4.32 6.13
N ALA A 30 -7.68 -3.21 6.12
CA ALA A 30 -7.59 -2.31 4.98
C ALA A 30 -6.72 -2.85 3.83
N LEU A 31 -5.91 -3.89 4.06
CA LEU A 31 -4.91 -4.38 3.10
C LEU A 31 -5.54 -4.80 1.77
N GLY A 32 -6.65 -5.53 1.80
CA GLY A 32 -7.33 -5.98 0.59
C GLY A 32 -7.88 -4.84 -0.26
N ALA A 33 -8.51 -3.85 0.39
CA ALA A 33 -9.06 -2.67 -0.27
C ALA A 33 -7.95 -1.84 -0.93
N LEU A 34 -6.86 -1.58 -0.19
CA LEU A 34 -5.73 -0.81 -0.69
C LEU A 34 -4.96 -1.55 -1.79
N MET A 35 -4.79 -2.87 -1.69
CA MET A 35 -4.26 -3.69 -2.79
C MET A 35 -5.13 -3.55 -4.04
N GLY A 36 -6.46 -3.58 -3.91
CA GLY A 36 -7.38 -3.39 -5.04
C GLY A 36 -7.17 -2.05 -5.74
N ILE A 37 -7.03 -0.97 -4.97
CA ILE A 37 -6.78 0.38 -5.49
C ILE A 37 -5.43 0.44 -6.21
N ILE A 38 -4.34 0.04 -5.55
CA ILE A 38 -2.99 0.13 -6.13
C ILE A 38 -2.86 -0.77 -7.36
N MET A 39 -3.43 -1.98 -7.32
CA MET A 39 -3.37 -2.92 -8.45
C MET A 39 -4.21 -2.48 -9.64
N LYS A 40 -5.24 -1.64 -9.45
CA LYS A 40 -5.97 -1.02 -10.57
C LYS A 40 -5.04 -0.17 -11.43
N ASP A 41 -4.11 0.51 -10.79
CA ASP A 41 -3.22 1.46 -11.46
C ASP A 41 -1.88 0.82 -11.84
N LEU A 42 -1.33 -0.09 -11.04
CA LEU A 42 0.05 -0.57 -11.21
C LEU A 42 0.20 -1.98 -11.80
N ARG A 43 -0.88 -2.73 -11.99
CA ARG A 43 -0.82 -4.10 -12.54
C ARG A 43 -0.03 -4.14 -13.85
N GLY A 44 0.84 -5.15 -13.99
CA GLY A 44 1.72 -5.32 -15.15
C GLY A 44 2.99 -4.46 -15.12
N ARG A 45 3.13 -3.56 -14.13
CA ARG A 45 4.32 -2.72 -13.94
C ARG A 45 5.09 -3.03 -12.65
N VAL A 46 4.49 -3.82 -11.76
CA VAL A 46 5.02 -4.19 -10.44
C VAL A 46 4.75 -5.66 -10.13
N LYS A 47 5.53 -6.23 -9.22
CA LYS A 47 5.30 -7.57 -8.68
C LYS A 47 4.28 -7.50 -7.52
N PRO A 48 3.15 -8.24 -7.57
CA PRO A 48 2.12 -8.18 -6.53
C PRO A 48 2.65 -8.45 -5.12
N GLU A 49 3.63 -9.35 -4.99
CA GLU A 49 4.22 -9.77 -3.72
C GLU A 49 5.00 -8.61 -3.07
N VAL A 50 5.69 -7.82 -3.89
CA VAL A 50 6.45 -6.65 -3.41
C VAL A 50 5.49 -5.58 -2.91
N VAL A 51 4.42 -5.31 -3.65
CA VAL A 51 3.39 -4.33 -3.21
C VAL A 51 2.73 -4.79 -1.93
N ASN A 52 2.34 -6.07 -1.84
CA ASN A 52 1.70 -6.62 -0.64
C ASN A 52 2.58 -6.45 0.59
N ARG A 53 3.87 -6.82 0.50
CA ARG A 53 4.84 -6.67 1.59
C ARG A 53 4.96 -5.21 2.05
N MET A 54 5.25 -4.31 1.11
CA MET A 54 5.43 -2.88 1.42
C MET A 54 4.18 -2.24 2.03
N LEU A 55 3.02 -2.53 1.44
CA LEU A 55 1.74 -1.99 1.91
C LEU A 55 1.38 -2.53 3.29
N LYS A 56 1.61 -3.82 3.55
CA LYS A 56 1.38 -4.44 4.85
C LYS A 56 2.27 -3.82 5.93
N GLU A 57 3.57 -3.66 5.65
CA GLU A 57 4.51 -2.98 6.55
C GLU A 57 4.05 -1.55 6.86
N LYS A 58 3.61 -0.81 5.83
CA LYS A 58 3.13 0.56 6.00
C LYS A 58 1.85 0.66 6.83
N ILE A 59 0.90 -0.24 6.61
CA ILE A 59 -0.33 -0.33 7.41
C ILE A 59 0.02 -0.56 8.88
N ILE A 60 0.90 -1.53 9.18
CA ILE A 60 1.33 -1.81 10.56
C ILE A 60 2.01 -0.59 11.19
N GLU A 61 2.85 0.12 10.43
CA GLU A 61 3.50 1.36 10.90
C GLU A 61 2.47 2.43 11.27
N ILE A 62 1.45 2.65 10.44
CA ILE A 62 0.41 3.66 10.68
C ILE A 62 -0.47 3.25 11.86
N SER A 63 -0.92 1.99 11.93
CA SER A 63 -1.80 1.50 13.00
C SER A 63 -1.14 1.51 14.38
N ARG A 64 0.20 1.50 14.47
CA ARG A 64 0.94 1.64 15.74
C ARG A 64 1.10 3.09 16.21
N LYS A 65 0.91 4.06 15.30
CA LYS A 65 1.06 5.50 15.54
C LYS A 65 -0.29 6.24 15.64
N GLY A 66 -1.39 5.52 15.47
CA GLY A 66 -2.77 6.03 15.56
C GLY A 66 -3.35 5.82 16.94
#